data_AF-A0A350I8Y7-F1
#
_entry.id   AF-A0A350I8Y7-F1
#
_cell.length_a   1.000
_cell.length_b   1.000
_cell.length_c   1.000
_cell.angle_alpha   90.00
_cell.angle_beta   90.00
_cell.angle_gamma   90.00
#
_symmetry.space_group_name_H-M   'P 1'
#
loop_
_entity.id
_entity.type
_entity.pdbx_description
1 polymer ?
#
loop_
_entity_poly.entity_id
_entity_poly.type
_entity_poly.pdbx_seq_one_letter_code
_entity_poly.pdbx_strand_id
1 'polypeptide(L)'
;MIIDVYISEDPALNDLAARFVKWICKEYGILPRKISIEAHDIVGNNGMCFDEPDGKYTILVKDNRDLGHMFTTIAHEMIHVKQYMTQNLGKLLDDNKDLPYADRWWEEEAFSNAIPLVTRFTNLISL
;
A
#
# COMPACT_ATOMS: atom_id res chain seq x y z
N MET A 1 -3.47 -10.09 -12.73
CA MET A 1 -3.51 -9.32 -11.48
C MET A 1 -4.90 -9.43 -10.90
N ILE A 2 -5.00 -9.97 -9.69
CA ILE A 2 -6.21 -10.04 -8.87
C ILE A 2 -6.09 -8.95 -7.80
N ILE A 3 -7.16 -8.20 -7.55
CA ILE A 3 -7.21 -7.20 -6.48
C ILE A 3 -8.45 -7.53 -5.64
N ASP A 4 -8.23 -7.99 -4.42
CA ASP A 4 -9.28 -8.31 -3.46
C ASP A 4 -9.21 -7.28 -2.34
N VAL A 5 -10.32 -6.60 -2.05
CA VAL A 5 -10.37 -5.55 -1.02
C VAL A 5 -11.56 -5.80 -0.10
N TYR A 6 -11.28 -5.86 1.20
CA TYR A 6 -12.27 -5.98 2.26
C TYR A 6 -11.87 -5.10 3.45
N ILE A 7 -12.10 -3.79 3.31
CA ILE A 7 -11.75 -2.77 4.32
C ILE A 7 -12.98 -2.23 5.05
N SER A 8 -14.19 -2.46 4.51
CA SER A 8 -15.45 -2.04 5.09
C SER A 8 -16.59 -2.93 4.61
N GLU A 9 -17.71 -2.95 5.34
CA GLU A 9 -18.96 -3.53 4.85
C GLU A 9 -19.56 -2.73 3.69
N ASP A 10 -19.14 -1.48 3.46
CA ASP A 10 -19.55 -0.66 2.32
C ASP A 10 -18.85 -1.11 1.02
N PRO A 11 -19.58 -1.72 0.07
CA PRO A 11 -19.00 -2.19 -1.18
C PRO A 11 -18.43 -1.06 -2.05
N ALA A 12 -19.03 0.14 -2.00
CA ALA A 12 -18.57 1.28 -2.79
C ALA A 12 -17.18 1.75 -2.33
N LEU A 13 -16.91 1.65 -1.03
CA LEU A 13 -15.61 1.97 -0.48
C LEU A 13 -14.54 0.95 -0.88
N ASN A 14 -14.87 -0.34 -0.82
CA ASN A 14 -13.99 -1.42 -1.29
C ASN A 14 -13.67 -1.26 -2.78
N ASP A 15 -14.67 -0.96 -3.61
CA ASP A 15 -14.50 -0.72 -5.05
C ASP A 15 -13.62 0.50 -5.35
N LEU A 16 -13.78 1.59 -4.58
CA LEU A 16 -12.96 2.79 -4.72
C LEU A 16 -11.50 2.48 -4.39
N ALA A 17 -11.23 1.75 -3.31
CA ALA A 17 -9.89 1.31 -2.93
C ALA A 17 -9.28 0.36 -3.98
N ALA A 18 -10.05 -0.59 -4.52
CA ALA A 18 -9.58 -1.47 -5.59
C ALA A 18 -9.21 -0.69 -6.86
N ARG A 19 -9.99 0.33 -7.23
CA ARG A 19 -9.67 1.24 -8.35
C ARG A 19 -8.40 2.05 -8.09
N PHE A 20 -8.22 2.52 -6.86
CA PHE A 20 -7.03 3.27 -6.46
C PHE A 20 -5.76 2.41 -6.57
N VAL A 21 -5.79 1.19 -6.03
CA VAL A 21 -4.70 0.21 -6.13
C VAL A 21 -4.37 -0.09 -7.59
N LYS A 22 -5.38 -0.37 -8.41
CA LYS A 22 -5.20 -0.63 -9.84
C LYS A 22 -4.55 0.56 -10.56
N TRP A 23 -4.94 1.78 -10.19
CA TRP A 23 -4.34 2.99 -10.71
C TRP A 23 -2.86 3.11 -10.31
N ILE A 24 -2.51 2.92 -9.03
CA ILE A 24 -1.11 2.94 -8.57
C ILE A 24 -0.26 1.90 -9.32
N CYS A 25 -0.76 0.67 -9.50
CA CYS A 25 -0.04 -0.35 -10.27
C CYS A 25 0.28 0.12 -11.68
N LYS A 26 -0.67 0.81 -12.34
CA LYS A 26 -0.45 1.39 -13.67
C LYS A 26 0.58 2.51 -13.64
N GLU A 27 0.51 3.41 -12.66
CA GLU A 27 1.43 4.54 -12.51
C GLU A 27 2.89 4.09 -12.33
N TYR A 28 3.09 3.03 -11.54
CA TYR A 28 4.42 2.47 -11.31
C TYR A 28 4.85 1.41 -12.33
N GLY A 29 3.98 1.06 -13.28
CA GLY A 29 4.28 0.02 -14.27
C GLY A 29 4.53 -1.36 -13.66
N ILE A 30 3.92 -1.66 -12.50
CA ILE A 30 4.05 -2.93 -11.80
C ILE A 30 2.85 -3.85 -12.08
N LEU A 31 3.08 -5.15 -12.07
CA LEU A 31 2.05 -6.15 -12.33
C LEU A 31 2.11 -7.30 -11.31
N PRO A 32 1.70 -7.05 -10.05
CA PRO A 32 1.61 -8.11 -9.05
C PRO A 32 0.60 -9.17 -9.48
N ARG A 33 0.80 -10.42 -9.07
CA ARG A 33 -0.16 -11.49 -9.35
C ARG A 33 -1.45 -11.28 -8.57
N LYS A 34 -1.33 -10.94 -7.29
CA LYS A 34 -2.43 -10.64 -6.38
C LYS A 34 -2.07 -9.53 -5.41
N ILE A 35 -3.02 -8.64 -5.12
CA ILE A 35 -3.01 -7.78 -3.93
C ILE A 35 -4.29 -8.05 -3.15
N SER A 36 -4.16 -8.43 -1.88
CA SER A 36 -5.26 -8.47 -0.90
C SER A 36 -5.15 -7.26 0.01
N ILE A 37 -6.25 -6.56 0.30
CA ILE A 37 -6.28 -5.47 1.28
C ILE A 37 -7.39 -5.73 2.29
N GLU A 38 -7.03 -5.75 3.57
CA GLU A 38 -7.96 -6.07 4.65
C GLU A 38 -7.85 -5.05 5.79
N ALA A 39 -9.00 -4.69 6.38
CA ALA A 39 -9.01 -3.95 7.63
C ALA A 39 -8.68 -4.89 8.80
N HIS A 40 -7.78 -4.47 9.68
CA HIS A 40 -7.39 -5.25 10.85
C HIS A 40 -7.12 -4.31 12.03
N ASP A 41 -7.40 -4.76 13.27
CA ASP A 41 -6.92 -4.04 14.45
C ASP A 41 -5.42 -4.29 14.61
N ILE A 42 -4.62 -3.26 14.32
CA ILE A 42 -3.16 -3.30 14.38
C ILE A 42 -2.70 -2.42 15.55
N VAL A 43 -2.01 -3.04 16.50
CA VAL A 43 -1.44 -2.32 17.65
C VAL A 43 -0.11 -1.69 17.26
N GLY A 44 0.02 -0.38 17.48
CA GLY A 44 1.28 0.35 17.29
C GLY A 44 1.67 0.66 15.85
N ASN A 45 0.91 0.21 14.85
CA ASN A 45 1.14 0.55 13.45
C ASN A 45 -0.17 0.89 12.72
N ASN A 46 -0.05 1.62 11.61
CA ASN A 46 -1.15 2.14 10.81
C ASN A 46 -1.50 1.23 9.62
N GLY A 47 -0.51 0.52 9.09
CA GLY A 47 -0.64 -0.47 8.03
C GLY A 47 0.57 -1.39 8.01
N MET A 48 0.45 -2.50 7.28
CA MET A 48 1.56 -3.44 7.05
C MET A 48 1.42 -4.08 5.67
N CYS A 49 2.54 -4.27 4.97
CA CYS A 49 2.61 -5.00 3.71
C CYS A 49 3.45 -6.28 3.86
N PHE A 50 2.84 -7.42 3.53
CA PHE A 50 3.49 -8.72 3.46
C PHE A 50 3.81 -9.07 2.00
N ASP A 51 5.10 -9.35 1.73
CA ASP A 51 5.55 -9.98 0.48
C ASP A 51 5.32 -11.49 0.57
N GLU A 52 4.34 -11.99 -0.18
CA GLU A 52 4.01 -13.39 -0.24
C GLU A 52 4.66 -14.06 -1.47
N PRO A 53 4.84 -15.40 -1.44
CA PRO A 53 5.35 -16.12 -2.59
C PRO A 53 4.57 -15.87 -3.89
N ASP A 54 5.27 -15.98 -5.00
CA ASP A 54 4.76 -15.83 -6.36
C ASP A 54 4.23 -14.42 -6.71
N GLY A 55 4.78 -13.37 -6.08
CA GLY A 55 4.41 -11.98 -6.38
C GLY A 55 2.99 -11.65 -5.95
N LYS A 56 2.60 -12.19 -4.80
CA LYS A 56 1.35 -11.87 -4.11
C LYS A 56 1.67 -10.95 -2.94
N TYR A 57 0.74 -10.08 -2.59
CA TYR A 57 0.93 -9.13 -1.51
C TYR A 57 -0.34 -9.03 -0.68
N THR A 58 -0.17 -8.97 0.64
CA THR A 58 -1.26 -8.68 1.57
C THR A 58 -0.97 -7.39 2.29
N ILE A 59 -1.91 -6.45 2.23
CA ILE A 59 -1.86 -5.16 2.90
C ILE A 59 -2.91 -5.17 4.00
N LEU A 60 -2.47 -4.98 5.24
CA LEU A 60 -3.36 -4.74 6.36
C LEU A 60 -3.43 -3.24 6.62
N VAL A 61 -4.64 -2.73 6.80
CA VAL A 61 -4.89 -1.32 7.14
C VAL A 61 -5.59 -1.27 8.49
N LYS A 62 -5.15 -0.37 9.36
CA LYS A 62 -5.76 -0.23 10.68
C LYS A 62 -7.23 0.15 10.57
N ASP A 63 -8.09 -0.64 11.22
CA ASP A 63 -9.51 -0.35 11.36
C ASP A 63 -9.73 0.91 12.22
N ASN A 64 -10.75 1.71 11.91
CA ASN A 64 -11.15 2.95 12.61
C ASN A 64 -10.38 4.25 12.30
N ARG A 65 -10.13 4.57 11.01
CA ARG A 65 -9.61 5.88 10.59
C ARG A 65 -10.52 6.56 9.57
N ASP A 66 -10.41 7.89 9.45
CA ASP A 66 -11.05 8.60 8.35
C ASP A 66 -10.51 8.14 6.99
N LEU A 67 -11.32 8.37 5.95
CA LEU A 67 -11.03 7.95 4.58
C LEU A 67 -9.66 8.46 4.09
N GLY A 68 -9.27 9.69 4.42
CA GLY A 68 -8.01 10.28 3.96
C GLY A 68 -6.81 9.51 4.49
N HIS A 69 -6.82 9.18 5.79
CA HIS A 69 -5.78 8.36 6.40
C HIS A 69 -5.73 6.95 5.84
N MET A 70 -6.89 6.32 5.61
CA MET A 70 -6.96 4.97 5.05
C MET A 70 -6.31 4.89 3.65
N PHE A 71 -6.68 5.81 2.75
CA PHE A 71 -6.10 5.84 1.40
C PHE A 71 -4.61 6.23 1.41
N THR A 72 -4.20 7.10 2.36
CA THR A 72 -2.77 7.42 2.53
C THR A 72 -1.97 6.20 3.02
N THR A 73 -2.52 5.41 3.93
CA THR A 73 -1.90 4.15 4.35
C THR A 73 -1.83 3.16 3.19
N ILE A 74 -2.92 2.95 2.43
CA ILE A 74 -2.88 2.09 1.23
C ILE A 74 -1.80 2.56 0.24
N ALA A 75 -1.68 3.87 0.01
CA ALA A 75 -0.66 4.42 -0.88
C ALA A 75 0.77 4.15 -0.38
N HIS A 76 1.01 4.29 0.92
CA HIS A 76 2.29 3.98 1.56
C HIS A 76 2.65 2.49 1.34
N GLU A 77 1.74 1.58 1.66
CA GLU A 77 1.97 0.13 1.50
C GLU A 77 2.13 -0.26 0.02
N MET A 78 1.45 0.41 -0.90
CA MET A 78 1.64 0.20 -2.34
C MET A 78 3.00 0.65 -2.86
N ILE A 79 3.63 1.64 -2.21
CA ILE A 79 5.03 2.00 -2.50
C ILE A 79 5.96 0.86 -2.08
N HIS A 80 5.69 0.21 -0.94
CA HIS A 80 6.42 -1.00 -0.55
C HIS A 80 6.22 -2.14 -1.55
N VAL A 81 5.01 -2.38 -2.06
CA VAL A 81 4.79 -3.36 -3.15
C VAL A 81 5.67 -3.04 -4.37
N LYS A 82 5.72 -1.76 -4.79
CA LYS A 82 6.62 -1.32 -5.86
C LYS A 82 8.09 -1.59 -5.52
N GLN A 83 8.52 -1.31 -4.30
CA GLN A 83 9.90 -1.52 -3.85
C GLN A 83 10.26 -3.02 -3.77
N TYR A 84 9.36 -3.89 -3.31
CA TYR A 84 9.54 -5.34 -3.36
C TYR A 84 9.77 -5.81 -4.80
N MET A 85 8.91 -5.39 -5.72
CA MET A 85 8.95 -5.84 -7.12
C MET A 85 10.14 -5.29 -7.91
N THR A 86 10.59 -4.06 -7.63
CA THR A 86 11.53 -3.35 -8.52
C THR A 86 12.88 -3.03 -7.89
N GLN A 87 12.98 -3.08 -6.56
CA GLN A 87 14.15 -2.62 -5.80
C GLN A 87 14.65 -3.66 -4.79
N ASN A 88 14.09 -4.88 -4.82
CA ASN A 88 14.50 -6.01 -3.98
C ASN A 88 14.41 -5.71 -2.47
N LEU A 89 13.33 -5.02 -2.06
CA LEU A 89 13.12 -4.61 -0.67
C LEU A 89 13.24 -5.76 0.33
N GLY A 90 12.75 -6.96 0.00
CA GLY A 90 12.87 -8.13 0.88
C GLY A 90 14.32 -8.43 1.28
N LYS A 91 15.24 -8.43 0.31
CA LYS A 91 16.68 -8.57 0.60
C LYS A 91 17.23 -7.41 1.44
N LEU A 92 16.81 -6.18 1.16
CA LEU A 92 17.26 -5.02 1.93
C LEU A 92 16.83 -5.10 3.40
N LEU A 93 15.59 -5.54 3.66
CA LEU A 93 15.10 -5.75 5.02
C LEU A 93 15.89 -6.84 5.75
N ASP A 94 16.24 -7.93 5.06
CA ASP A 94 17.05 -9.01 5.61
C ASP A 94 18.48 -8.57 5.94
N ASP A 95 19.09 -7.78 5.06
CA ASP A 95 20.47 -7.32 5.20
C ASP A 95 20.61 -6.16 6.22
N ASN A 96 19.52 -5.44 6.54
CA ASN A 96 19.55 -4.18 7.32
C ASN A 96 18.62 -4.19 8.54
N LYS A 97 18.52 -5.33 9.25
CA LYS A 97 17.64 -5.50 10.42
C LYS A 97 17.87 -4.48 11.53
N ASP A 98 19.13 -4.08 11.72
CA ASP A 98 19.55 -3.13 12.75
C ASP A 98 19.52 -1.66 12.30
N LEU A 99 19.15 -1.39 11.04
CA LEU A 99 19.09 -0.02 10.53
C LEU A 99 17.93 0.72 11.21
N PRO A 100 18.20 1.86 11.90
CA PRO A 100 17.17 2.65 12.55
C PRO A 100 16.10 3.10 11.56
N TYR A 101 14.85 3.18 12.01
CA TYR A 101 13.72 3.52 11.15
C TYR A 101 13.91 4.85 10.40
N ALA A 102 14.48 5.85 11.08
CA ALA A 102 14.74 7.18 10.50
C ALA A 102 15.76 7.17 9.35
N ASP A 103 16.57 6.11 9.23
CA ASP A 103 17.61 5.99 8.22
C ASP A 103 17.17 5.07 7.05
N ARG A 104 15.92 4.58 7.08
CA ARG A 104 15.35 3.70 6.06
C ARG A 104 14.79 4.51 4.90
N TRP A 105 15.57 4.68 3.84
CA TRP A 105 15.16 5.44 2.65
C TRP A 105 13.84 4.95 2.04
N TRP A 106 13.51 3.65 2.18
CA TRP A 106 12.27 3.09 1.65
C TRP A 106 11.03 3.59 2.41
N GLU A 107 11.16 3.84 3.72
CA GLU A 107 10.11 4.48 4.53
C GLU A 107 10.00 5.97 4.18
N GLU A 108 11.13 6.66 4.00
CA GLU A 108 11.16 8.06 3.57
C GLU A 108 10.44 8.26 2.22
N GLU A 109 10.72 7.39 1.23
CA GLU A 109 10.02 7.40 -0.06
C GLU A 109 8.51 7.18 0.14
N ALA A 110 8.13 6.20 0.97
CA ALA A 110 6.73 5.85 1.20
C ALA A 110 5.95 7.00 1.85
N PHE A 111 6.50 7.65 2.90
CA PHE A 111 5.88 8.82 3.51
C PHE A 111 5.79 10.01 2.57
N SER A 112 6.86 10.29 1.84
CA SER A 112 6.93 11.47 0.97
C SER A 112 5.94 11.41 -0.19
N ASN A 113 5.65 10.20 -0.69
CA ASN A 113 4.85 10.02 -1.91
C ASN A 113 3.40 9.55 -1.67
N ALA A 114 3.05 9.07 -0.48
CA ALA A 114 1.70 8.59 -0.18
C ALA A 114 0.61 9.66 -0.40
N ILE A 115 0.76 10.85 0.21
CA ILE A 115 -0.22 11.95 0.06
C ILE A 115 -0.29 12.46 -1.39
N PRO A 116 0.84 12.70 -2.09
CA PRO A 116 0.81 13.03 -3.51
C PRO A 116 0.05 12.01 -4.38
N LEU A 117 0.20 10.70 -4.14
CA LEU A 117 -0.57 9.69 -4.88
C LEU A 117 -2.07 9.82 -4.67
N VAL A 118 -2.51 9.97 -3.41
CA VAL A 118 -3.93 10.16 -3.08
C VAL A 118 -4.46 11.41 -3.79
N THR A 119 -3.74 12.52 -3.70
CA THR A 119 -4.12 13.80 -4.34
C THR A 119 -4.23 13.69 -5.86
N ARG A 120 -3.33 12.95 -6.50
CA ARG A 120 -3.39 12.71 -7.95
C ARG A 120 -4.60 11.87 -8.33
N PHE A 121 -4.92 10.84 -7.55
CA PHE A 121 -6.09 10.01 -7.80
C PHE A 121 -7.41 10.75 -7.59
N THR A 122 -7.53 11.57 -6.54
CA THR A 122 -8.75 12.35 -6.27
C THR A 122 -9.06 13.35 -7.39
N ASN A 123 -8.03 13.94 -7.99
CA ASN A 123 -8.18 14.83 -9.14
C ASN A 123 -8.69 14.10 -10.40
N LEU A 124 -8.46 12.79 -10.54
CA LEU A 124 -8.94 12.01 -11.68
C LEU A 124 -10.41 11.61 -11.58
N ILE A 125 -10.93 11.46 -10.36
CA ILE A 125 -12.32 11.05 -10.11
C ILE A 125 -13.28 12.23 -9.94
N SER A 126 -12.72 13.44 -9.78
CA SER A 126 -13.49 14.70 -9.67
C SER A 126 -13.75 15.35 -11.04
N LEU A 127 -13.36 14.67 -12.12
CA LEU A 127 -13.63 14.98 -13.53
C LEU A 127 -14.73 14.03 -14.06
#